data_AF-A0A3P6AKL6-F1
#
_entry.id   AF-A0A3P6AKL6-F1
#
_cell.length_a   1.000
_cell.length_b   1.000
_cell.length_c   1.000
_cell.angle_alpha   90.00
_cell.angle_beta   90.00
_cell.angle_gamma   90.00
#
_symmetry.space_group_name_H-M   'P 1'
#
loop_
_entity.id
_entity.type
_entity.pdbx_description
1 polymer ?
#
loop_
_entity_poly.entity_id
_entity_poly.type
_entity_poly.pdbx_seq_one_letter_code
_entity_poly.pdbx_strand_id
1 'polypeptide(L)'
;MGRMFEIEFEGPFYTCIKCHTHLGLPNDIISKEIDQFGRYEYEFTRLFNTFLGERPFNSAVKDIFCVGCSNIIGIYGVTGGSYWVLRNELHGPEGSDDEV
;
A
#
# COMPACT_ATOMS: atom_id res chain seq x y z
N MET A 1 -35.81 -10.29 2.40
CA MET A 1 -35.13 -9.48 3.42
C MET A 1 -33.64 -9.78 3.34
N GLY A 2 -32.86 -8.83 2.85
CA GLY A 2 -31.40 -8.88 2.89
C GLY A 2 -30.95 -7.45 2.70
N ARG A 3 -30.57 -6.78 3.80
CA ARG A 3 -29.92 -5.48 3.70
C ARG A 3 -28.50 -5.78 3.24
N MET A 4 -28.19 -5.56 1.97
CA MET A 4 -26.81 -5.32 1.59
C MET A 4 -26.43 -4.02 2.30
N PHE A 5 -25.60 -4.14 3.33
CA PHE A 5 -24.91 -2.98 3.87
C PHE A 5 -23.80 -2.68 2.87
N GLU A 6 -24.12 -1.84 1.91
CA GLU A 6 -23.10 -1.10 1.18
C GLU A 6 -22.57 -0.09 2.20
N ILE A 7 -21.48 -0.47 2.87
CA ILE A 7 -20.67 0.52 3.57
C ILE A 7 -20.04 1.30 2.42
N GLU A 8 -20.69 2.38 1.99
CA GLU A 8 -19.99 3.46 1.31
C GLU A 8 -18.89 3.87 2.29
N PHE A 9 -17.70 3.34 2.05
CA PHE A 9 -16.52 3.74 2.76
C PHE A 9 -16.23 5.16 2.27
N GLU A 10 -16.93 6.15 2.83
CA GLU A 10 -16.71 7.57 2.59
C GLU A 10 -15.35 7.94 3.20
N GLY A 11 -14.29 7.80 2.40
CA GLY A 11 -12.95 8.15 2.82
C GLY A 11 -11.94 8.01 1.69
N PRO A 12 -10.86 8.80 1.73
CA PRO A 12 -9.77 8.66 0.77
C PRO A 12 -9.05 7.31 0.96
N PHE A 13 -8.93 6.49 -0.10
CA PHE A 13 -8.13 5.24 -0.11
C PHE A 13 -6.97 5.35 -1.08
N TYR A 14 -5.84 4.74 -0.71
CA TYR A 14 -4.81 4.37 -1.68
C TYR A 14 -5.17 3.03 -2.30
N THR A 15 -5.17 2.97 -3.62
CA THR A 15 -5.51 1.75 -4.38
C THR A 15 -4.34 1.28 -5.23
N CYS A 16 -4.33 0.00 -5.59
CA CYS A 16 -3.30 -0.54 -6.47
C CYS A 16 -3.42 0.05 -7.86
N ILE A 17 -2.32 0.55 -8.43
CA ILE A 17 -2.32 1.18 -9.77
C ILE A 17 -2.82 0.23 -10.88
N LYS A 18 -2.63 -1.09 -10.72
CA LYS A 18 -2.95 -2.07 -11.78
C LYS A 18 -4.37 -2.62 -11.73
N CYS A 19 -4.96 -2.70 -10.55
CA CYS A 19 -6.25 -3.40 -10.36
C CYS A 19 -7.22 -2.67 -9.44
N HIS A 20 -6.86 -1.45 -9.00
CA HIS A 20 -7.66 -0.59 -8.12
C HIS A 20 -8.12 -1.25 -6.81
N THR A 21 -7.48 -2.35 -6.40
CA THR A 21 -7.72 -2.97 -5.11
C THR A 21 -7.32 -2.01 -4.00
N HIS A 22 -8.15 -1.83 -2.97
CA HIS A 22 -7.85 -0.93 -1.86
C HIS A 22 -6.65 -1.47 -1.05
N LEU A 23 -5.61 -0.67 -0.89
CA LEU A 23 -4.35 -1.08 -0.25
C LEU A 23 -4.12 -0.40 1.10
N GLY A 24 -4.56 0.86 1.27
CA GLY A 24 -4.23 1.62 2.47
C GLY A 24 -5.09 2.85 2.66
N LEU A 25 -5.04 3.41 3.86
CA LEU A 25 -5.68 4.66 4.24
C LEU A 25 -4.62 5.76 4.42
N PRO A 26 -4.91 7.02 4.07
CA PRO A 26 -4.00 8.13 4.35
C PRO A 26 -3.69 8.31 5.84
N ASN A 27 -4.64 8.00 6.72
CA ASN A 27 -4.45 8.09 8.15
C ASN A 27 -3.46 7.03 8.69
N ASP A 28 -3.19 5.98 7.91
CA ASP A 28 -2.20 4.96 8.25
C ASP A 28 -0.79 5.31 7.71
N ILE A 29 -0.63 6.43 6.99
CA ILE A 29 0.70 6.90 6.56
C ILE A 29 1.44 7.51 7.73
N ILE A 30 2.62 6.97 8.01
CA ILE A 30 3.56 7.47 9.02
C ILE A 30 4.44 8.56 8.40
N SER A 31 4.99 8.29 7.21
CA SER A 31 5.93 9.19 6.55
C SER A 31 5.86 9.06 5.02
N LYS A 32 6.25 10.15 4.33
CA LYS A 32 6.42 10.19 2.87
C LYS A 32 7.84 10.65 2.61
N GLU A 33 8.69 9.76 2.09
CA GLU A 33 10.11 10.03 1.89
C GLU A 33 10.51 9.78 0.43
N ILE A 34 11.68 10.29 0.07
CA ILE A 34 12.31 10.01 -1.22
C ILE A 34 13.48 9.06 -0.93
N ASP A 35 13.47 7.89 -1.56
CA ASP A 35 14.53 6.91 -1.39
C ASP A 35 15.85 7.40 -2.02
N GLN A 36 16.93 6.65 -1.78
CA GLN A 36 18.25 6.95 -2.33
C GLN A 36 18.32 6.94 -3.88
N PHE A 37 17.28 6.44 -4.55
CA PHE A 37 17.16 6.38 -6.00
C PHE A 37 16.20 7.42 -6.57
N GLY A 38 15.71 8.35 -5.74
CA GLY A 38 14.80 9.43 -6.16
C GLY A 38 13.34 8.99 -6.31
N ARG A 39 12.95 7.84 -5.76
CA ARG A 39 11.58 7.31 -5.82
C ARG A 39 10.83 7.70 -4.55
N TYR A 40 9.59 8.13 -4.71
CA TYR A 40 8.73 8.42 -3.56
C TYR A 40 8.26 7.12 -2.91
N GLU A 41 8.55 6.96 -1.62
CA GLU A 41 8.19 5.81 -0.80
C GLU A 41 7.36 6.27 0.39
N TYR A 42 6.22 5.61 0.59
CA TYR A 42 5.29 5.90 1.66
C TYR A 42 5.38 4.81 2.71
N GLU A 43 5.61 5.22 3.95
CA GLU A 43 5.60 4.33 5.08
C GLU A 43 4.18 4.25 5.64
N PHE A 44 3.62 3.05 5.70
CA PHE A 44 2.33 2.78 6.31
C PHE A 44 2.49 1.98 7.60
N THR A 45 1.67 2.30 8.60
CA THR A 45 1.50 1.47 9.80
C THR A 45 0.70 0.20 9.50
N ARG A 46 -0.22 0.27 8.54
CA ARG A 46 -1.10 -0.83 8.15
C ARG A 46 -1.41 -0.78 6.66
N LEU A 47 -1.43 -1.95 6.05
CA LEU A 47 -1.94 -2.17 4.69
C LEU A 47 -3.04 -3.24 4.71
N PHE A 48 -3.89 -3.19 3.71
CA PHE A 48 -5.02 -4.10 3.48
C PHE A 48 -4.86 -4.78 2.12
N ASN A 49 -5.49 -5.94 1.95
CA ASN A 49 -5.50 -6.68 0.68
C ASN A 49 -4.10 -6.91 0.09
N THR A 50 -3.11 -7.12 0.96
CA THR A 50 -1.73 -7.45 0.62
C THR A 50 -1.31 -8.77 1.26
N PHE A 51 -0.29 -9.39 0.69
CA PHE A 51 0.40 -10.53 1.29
C PHE A 51 1.91 -10.36 1.18
N LEU A 52 2.65 -10.99 2.10
CA LEU A 52 4.10 -10.89 2.18
C LEU A 52 4.74 -12.12 1.53
N GLY A 53 5.65 -11.90 0.59
CA GLY A 53 6.52 -12.94 0.05
C GLY A 53 7.90 -12.91 0.69
N GLU A 54 8.44 -14.08 0.98
CA GLU A 54 9.78 -14.20 1.56
C GLU A 54 10.85 -14.06 0.49
N ARG A 55 11.95 -13.38 0.83
CA ARG A 55 13.13 -13.32 -0.03
C ARG A 55 14.14 -14.38 0.41
N PRO A 56 14.68 -15.21 -0.51
CA PRO A 56 15.52 -16.36 -0.15
C PRO A 56 16.85 -15.97 0.52
N PHE A 57 17.35 -14.76 0.28
CA PHE A 57 18.66 -14.31 0.78
C PHE A 57 18.57 -13.13 1.75
N ASN A 58 17.37 -12.68 2.12
CA ASN A 58 17.22 -11.54 3.02
C ASN A 58 15.95 -11.66 3.88
N SER A 59 16.09 -12.25 5.06
CA SER A 59 14.97 -12.39 6.01
C SER A 59 14.63 -11.09 6.74
N ALA A 60 15.44 -10.03 6.61
CA ALA A 60 15.16 -8.74 7.24
C ALA A 60 14.05 -7.97 6.51
N VAL A 61 13.77 -8.33 5.26
CA VAL A 61 12.76 -7.69 4.42
C VAL A 61 11.88 -8.71 3.70
N LYS A 62 10.61 -8.37 3.51
CA LYS A 62 9.65 -9.16 2.73
C LYS A 62 9.09 -8.33 1.60
N ASP A 63 8.82 -8.95 0.46
CA ASP A 63 8.14 -8.28 -0.64
C ASP A 63 6.65 -8.17 -0.33
N ILE A 64 6.07 -6.99 -0.58
CA ILE A 64 4.64 -6.76 -0.42
C ILE A 64 3.98 -6.93 -1.78
N PHE A 65 3.00 -7.82 -1.85
CA PHE A 65 2.22 -8.09 -3.05
C PHE A 65 0.78 -7.66 -2.87
N CYS A 66 0.19 -7.10 -3.93
CA CYS A 66 -1.26 -6.90 -3.99
C CYS A 66 -1.98 -8.24 -4.18
N VAL A 67 -3.04 -8.49 -3.41
CA VAL A 67 -3.84 -9.72 -3.54
C VAL A 67 -4.60 -9.81 -4.87
N GLY A 68 -4.97 -8.68 -5.47
CA GLY A 68 -5.78 -8.65 -6.69
C GLY A 68 -5.01 -9.01 -7.96
N CYS A 69 -3.78 -8.50 -8.11
CA CYS A 69 -2.98 -8.67 -9.33
C CYS A 69 -1.61 -9.32 -9.11
N SER A 70 -1.26 -9.66 -7.86
CA SER A 70 0.06 -10.18 -7.48
C SER A 70 1.25 -9.29 -7.89
N ASN A 71 1.00 -7.99 -8.09
CA ASN A 71 2.05 -7.03 -8.37
C ASN A 71 2.82 -6.71 -7.09
N ILE A 72 4.14 -6.57 -7.19
CA ILE A 72 4.98 -6.09 -6.09
C ILE A 72 4.74 -4.59 -5.94
N ILE A 73 4.29 -4.17 -4.77
CA ILE A 73 3.99 -2.76 -4.48
C ILE A 73 5.04 -2.12 -3.58
N GLY A 74 5.85 -2.92 -2.87
CA GLY A 74 6.76 -2.40 -1.87
C GLY A 74 7.48 -3.48 -1.05
N ILE A 75 8.04 -3.06 0.08
CA ILE A 75 8.85 -3.89 0.98
C ILE A 75 8.38 -3.71 2.43
N TYR A 76 8.25 -4.81 3.16
CA TYR A 76 7.98 -4.84 4.59
C TYR A 76 9.27 -5.07 5.37
N GLY A 77 9.61 -4.16 6.29
CA GLY A 77 10.75 -4.29 7.17
C GLY A 77 10.42 -5.12 8.40
N VAL A 78 11.01 -6.32 8.53
CA VAL A 78 10.67 -7.26 9.62
C VAL A 78 11.11 -6.73 11.00
N THR A 79 12.24 -6.03 11.06
CA THR A 79 12.79 -5.46 12.31
C THR A 79 12.04 -4.22 12.78
N GLY A 80 11.54 -3.38 11.87
CA GLY A 80 10.81 -2.15 12.18
C GLY A 80 9.30 -2.34 12.28
N GLY A 81 8.74 -3.35 11.61
CA GLY A 81 7.31 -3.59 11.54
C GLY A 81 6.55 -2.63 10.63
N SER A 82 7.24 -1.91 9.74
CA SER A 82 6.66 -0.92 8.84
C SER A 82 6.55 -1.42 7.39
N TYR A 83 5.55 -0.90 6.68
CA TYR A 83 5.31 -1.19 5.27
C TYR A 83 5.77 0.00 4.43
N TRP A 84 6.75 -0.22 3.56
CA TRP A 84 7.25 0.79 2.62
C TRP A 84 6.69 0.50 1.24
N VAL A 85 5.87 1.41 0.72
CA VAL A 85 5.17 1.24 -0.55
C VAL A 85 5.63 2.29 -1.54
N LEU A 86 5.94 1.86 -2.77
CA LEU A 86 6.31 2.77 -3.84
C LEU A 86 5.09 3.57 -4.26
N ARG A 87 5.21 4.90 -4.27
CA ARG A 87 4.13 5.79 -4.71
C ARG A 87 3.65 5.47 -6.13
N ASN A 88 4.56 5.14 -7.04
CA ASN A 88 4.19 4.80 -8.42
C ASN A 88 3.37 3.49 -8.55
N GLU A 89 3.24 2.71 -7.49
CA GLU A 89 2.41 1.50 -7.45
C GLU A 89 1.03 1.77 -6.79
N LEU A 90 0.80 3.00 -6.35
CA LEU A 90 -0.42 3.47 -5.70
C LEU A 90 -1.13 4.53 -6.56
N HIS A 91 -2.42 4.36 -6.76
CA HIS A 91 -3.30 5.47 -7.08
C HIS A 91 -3.69 6.18 -5.78
N GLY A 92 -3.48 7.49 -5.76
CA GLY A 92 -3.90 8.35 -4.67
C GLY A 92 -5.42 8.46 -4.58
N PRO A 93 -5.94 8.85 -3.41
CA PRO A 93 -7.36 9.06 -3.22
C PRO A 93 -7.88 10.26 -4.03
N GLU A 94 -9.13 10.18 -4.48
CA GLU A 94 -9.79 11.25 -5.22
C GLU A 94 -9.78 12.58 -4.43
N GLY A 95 -9.46 13.69 -5.08
CA GLY A 95 -9.29 15.03 -4.50
C GLY A 95 -7.96 15.32 -3.78
N SER A 96 -6.95 14.44 -3.84
CA SER A 96 -5.64 14.66 -3.20
C SER A 96 -4.56 15.14 -4.18
N ASP A 97 -3.52 15.82 -3.67
CA ASP A 97 -2.29 16.11 -4.44
C ASP A 97 -1.60 14.83 -4.98
N ASP A 98 -2.04 13.66 -4.52
CA ASP A 98 -1.58 12.36 -4.97
C ASP A 98 -2.45 11.75 -6.08
N GLU A 99 -3.45 12.46 -6.61
CA GLU A 99 -4.25 12.09 -7.78
C GLU A 99 -3.43 12.17 -9.08
N VAL A 100 -2.60 11.17 -9.34
CA VAL A 100 -2.00 10.90 -10.66
C VAL A 100 -1.97 9.39 -10.89
#